data_AF-A0A1W1UE76-F1
#
_entry.id   AF-A0A1W1UE76-F1
#
_cell.length_a   1.000
_cell.length_b   1.000
_cell.length_c   1.000
_cell.angle_alpha   90.00
_cell.angle_beta   90.00
_cell.angle_gamma   90.00
#
_symmetry.space_group_name_H-M   'P 1'
#
loop_
_entity.id
_entity.type
_entity.pdbx_description
1 polymer ?
#
loop_
_entity_poly.entity_id
_entity_poly.type
_entity_poly.pdbx_seq_one_letter_code
_entity_poly.pdbx_strand_id
1 'polypeptide(L)'
;MKHSITKVAVLSAVFALSACSNLTGESGMSSPASTANTALNQSFAQLEQAAANQNSFQYQLNQDVYKAYSSGGSLSYVIAQNEKGTTKVFYKGGKLYGVQDADGSYEFDSAGKLITALNSNGGELKLSAEAAAKKQSELSAGAKKLAAMLGSNSADRSVGSIRTGGDAKLNYLCIAKIQQVASTKRVFRSSANKANSTSRLTADVRLNGNQYYNMDCQLQGERVASLTLTKK
;
A
#
# COMPACT_ATOMS: atom_id res chain seq x y z
N MET A 1 6.28 -62.72 -12.92
CA MET A 1 5.03 -63.07 -12.21
C MET A 1 4.89 -62.19 -10.98
N LYS A 2 3.66 -61.71 -10.75
CA LYS A 2 3.14 -60.96 -9.59
C LYS A 2 3.36 -59.43 -9.60
N HIS A 3 2.36 -58.78 -10.20
CA HIS A 3 1.92 -57.42 -9.95
C HIS A 3 1.59 -57.17 -8.48
N SER A 4 1.74 -55.92 -8.03
CA SER A 4 0.75 -55.25 -7.18
C SER A 4 0.83 -53.73 -7.38
N ILE A 5 -0.26 -53.17 -7.90
CA ILE A 5 -0.49 -51.74 -8.13
C ILE A 5 -1.31 -51.23 -6.94
N THR A 6 -0.74 -50.35 -6.13
CA THR A 6 -1.47 -49.68 -5.04
C THR A 6 -2.19 -48.47 -5.60
N LYS A 7 -3.52 -48.57 -5.71
CA LYS A 7 -4.42 -47.47 -6.08
C LYS A 7 -4.54 -46.50 -4.91
N VAL A 8 -4.14 -45.24 -5.11
CA VAL A 8 -4.52 -44.13 -4.22
C VAL A 8 -5.63 -43.35 -4.92
N ALA A 9 -6.84 -43.45 -4.39
CA ALA A 9 -7.97 -42.63 -4.77
C ALA A 9 -7.87 -41.31 -4.01
N VAL A 10 -7.69 -40.20 -4.73
CA VAL A 10 -7.85 -38.85 -4.16
C VAL A 10 -9.23 -38.37 -4.57
N LEU A 11 -10.11 -38.24 -3.57
CA LEU A 11 -11.46 -37.69 -3.70
C LEU A 11 -11.39 -36.23 -4.15
N SER A 12 -11.96 -35.94 -5.32
CA SER A 12 -12.30 -34.60 -5.76
C SER A 12 -13.52 -34.12 -4.96
N ALA A 13 -13.31 -33.21 -4.00
CA ALA A 13 -14.41 -32.49 -3.36
C ALA A 13 -14.94 -31.41 -4.30
N VAL A 14 -16.12 -31.65 -4.87
CA VAL A 14 -16.90 -30.64 -5.60
C VAL A 14 -17.58 -29.76 -4.56
N PHE A 15 -17.12 -28.52 -4.40
CA PHE A 15 -17.87 -27.49 -3.68
C PHE A 15 -19.05 -27.06 -4.56
N ALA A 16 -20.24 -27.60 -4.28
CA ALA A 16 -21.50 -27.06 -4.76
C ALA A 16 -21.78 -25.76 -3.98
N LEU A 17 -21.60 -24.60 -4.63
CA LEU A 17 -22.11 -23.34 -4.13
C LEU A 17 -23.63 -23.33 -4.32
N SER A 18 -24.35 -23.43 -3.20
CA SER A 18 -25.78 -23.23 -3.10
C SER A 18 -26.14 -21.78 -3.45
N ALA A 19 -26.80 -21.58 -4.58
CA ALA A 19 -27.54 -20.36 -4.87
C ALA A 19 -28.85 -20.38 -4.08
N CYS A 20 -28.96 -19.52 -3.06
CA CYS A 20 -30.26 -19.22 -2.45
C CYS A 20 -30.93 -18.13 -3.28
N SER A 21 -31.87 -18.55 -4.11
CA SER A 21 -32.89 -17.70 -4.71
C SER A 21 -33.82 -17.20 -3.60
N ASN A 22 -33.89 -15.87 -3.41
CA ASN A 22 -35.06 -15.26 -2.81
C ASN A 22 -35.81 -14.51 -3.92
N LEU A 23 -36.91 -15.13 -4.32
CA LEU A 23 -37.89 -14.62 -5.27
C LEU A 23 -39.00 -13.97 -4.44
N THR A 24 -39.02 -12.64 -4.36
CA THR A 24 -40.21 -11.87 -3.99
C THR A 24 -40.18 -10.61 -4.83
N GLY A 25 -41.15 -10.52 -5.76
CA GLY A 25 -41.28 -9.41 -6.67
C GLY A 25 -41.80 -8.17 -5.96
N GLU A 26 -41.27 -7.03 -6.36
CA GLU A 26 -42.02 -5.80 -6.48
C GLU A 26 -41.42 -5.02 -7.66
N SER A 27 -42.27 -4.69 -8.61
CA SER A 27 -41.98 -3.92 -9.81
C SER A 27 -41.61 -2.49 -9.43
N GLY A 28 -40.32 -2.25 -9.26
CA GLY A 28 -39.72 -0.93 -9.24
C GLY A 28 -38.65 -0.85 -10.31
N MET A 29 -38.93 -0.15 -11.41
CA MET A 29 -37.97 0.18 -12.45
C MET A 29 -36.82 0.98 -11.82
N SER A 30 -35.79 0.28 -11.36
CA SER A 30 -34.60 0.87 -10.77
C SER A 30 -33.57 1.07 -11.88
N SER A 31 -33.32 2.33 -12.19
CA SER A 31 -32.27 2.75 -13.12
C SER A 31 -30.94 2.05 -12.81
N PRO A 32 -30.19 1.56 -13.81
CA PRO A 32 -28.91 0.87 -13.62
C PRO A 32 -27.81 1.76 -13.01
N ALA A 33 -28.05 3.07 -12.90
CA ALA A 33 -27.11 4.04 -12.33
C ALA A 33 -26.92 3.90 -10.80
N SER A 34 -27.92 3.43 -10.04
CA SER A 34 -27.79 3.31 -8.58
C SER A 34 -26.96 2.10 -8.14
N THR A 35 -26.84 1.06 -8.99
CA THR A 35 -26.11 -0.17 -8.68
C THR A 35 -24.61 -0.04 -8.98
N ALA A 36 -24.24 0.69 -10.04
CA ALA A 36 -22.84 0.99 -10.36
C ALA A 36 -22.18 1.91 -9.31
N ASN A 37 -22.96 2.83 -8.73
CA ASN A 37 -22.53 3.80 -7.70
C ASN A 37 -22.07 3.15 -6.39
N THR A 38 -22.44 1.90 -6.12
CA THR A 38 -22.02 1.13 -4.93
C THR A 38 -20.89 0.15 -5.24
N ALA A 39 -20.75 -0.28 -6.50
CA ALA A 39 -19.82 -1.34 -6.90
C ALA A 39 -18.35 -0.96 -6.72
N LEU A 40 -17.96 0.30 -7.03
CA LEU A 40 -16.58 0.77 -6.85
C LEU A 40 -16.20 0.82 -5.37
N ASN A 41 -17.05 1.42 -4.53
CA ASN A 41 -16.80 1.50 -3.09
C ASN A 41 -16.79 0.09 -2.45
N GLN A 42 -17.63 -0.83 -2.93
CA GLN A 42 -17.60 -2.22 -2.50
C GLN A 42 -16.30 -2.93 -2.93
N SER A 43 -15.84 -2.69 -4.16
CA SER A 43 -14.54 -3.19 -4.67
C SER A 43 -13.38 -2.68 -3.81
N PHE A 44 -13.37 -1.39 -3.45
CA PHE A 44 -12.40 -0.83 -2.51
C PHE A 44 -12.45 -1.53 -1.15
N ALA A 45 -13.63 -1.65 -0.53
CA ALA A 45 -13.78 -2.33 0.76
C ALA A 45 -13.26 -3.79 0.73
N GLN A 46 -13.51 -4.53 -0.36
CA GLN A 46 -12.98 -5.88 -0.55
C GLN A 46 -11.45 -5.90 -0.66
N LEU A 47 -10.85 -4.93 -1.37
CA LEU A 47 -9.39 -4.80 -1.46
C LEU A 47 -8.76 -4.45 -0.12
N GLU A 48 -9.40 -3.59 0.69
CA GLU A 48 -8.95 -3.29 2.06
C GLU A 48 -8.99 -4.53 2.94
N GLN A 49 -10.09 -5.29 2.89
CA GLN A 49 -10.22 -6.53 3.64
C GLN A 49 -9.19 -7.57 3.21
N ALA A 50 -8.93 -7.71 1.91
CA ALA A 50 -7.91 -8.61 1.40
C ALA A 50 -6.49 -8.17 1.80
N ALA A 51 -6.24 -6.86 1.92
CA ALA A 51 -4.96 -6.31 2.36
C ALA A 51 -4.66 -6.59 3.83
N ALA A 52 -5.67 -6.77 4.68
CA ALA A 52 -5.49 -7.00 6.12
C ALA A 52 -4.63 -8.24 6.46
N ASN A 53 -4.61 -9.25 5.58
CA ASN A 53 -3.82 -10.47 5.75
C ASN A 53 -2.45 -10.43 5.04
N GLN A 54 -2.06 -9.28 4.49
CA GLN A 54 -0.83 -9.12 3.73
C GLN A 54 0.30 -8.54 4.57
N ASN A 55 1.53 -8.63 4.07
CA ASN A 55 2.66 -7.94 4.68
C ASN A 55 2.40 -6.45 4.69
N SER A 56 2.50 -5.83 5.86
CA SER A 56 2.27 -4.41 6.05
C SER A 56 3.49 -3.70 6.62
N PHE A 57 3.62 -2.43 6.27
CA PHE A 57 4.71 -1.55 6.69
C PHE A 57 4.11 -0.20 7.07
N GLN A 58 4.60 0.41 8.13
CA GLN A 58 4.15 1.72 8.59
C GLN A 58 5.31 2.69 8.66
N TYR A 59 5.19 3.82 7.99
CA TYR A 59 6.19 4.87 8.03
C TYR A 59 5.54 6.18 8.46
N GLN A 60 6.19 6.91 9.35
CA GLN A 60 5.73 8.20 9.85
C GLN A 60 6.82 9.25 9.62
N LEU A 61 6.42 10.36 9.01
CA LEU A 61 7.26 11.53 8.81
C LEU A 61 6.56 12.74 9.43
N ASN A 62 7.05 13.17 10.59
CA ASN A 62 6.38 14.14 11.45
C ASN A 62 4.97 13.66 11.84
N GLN A 63 3.93 14.37 11.40
CA GLN A 63 2.53 14.02 11.64
C GLN A 63 1.95 13.15 10.51
N ASP A 64 2.63 13.04 9.37
CA ASP A 64 2.14 12.23 8.26
C ASP A 64 2.40 10.76 8.55
N VAL A 65 1.35 9.94 8.48
CA VAL A 65 1.41 8.49 8.69
C VAL A 65 1.03 7.77 7.40
N TYR A 66 1.88 6.83 7.01
CA TYR A 66 1.71 6.02 5.82
C TYR A 66 1.69 4.56 6.22
N LYS A 67 0.64 3.84 5.83
CA LYS A 67 0.57 2.38 5.97
C LYS A 67 0.46 1.76 4.58
N ALA A 68 1.38 0.86 4.27
CA ALA A 68 1.44 0.19 2.99
C ALA A 68 1.27 -1.32 3.18
N TYR A 69 0.55 -1.94 2.27
CA TYR A 69 0.37 -3.38 2.18
C TYR A 69 0.96 -3.87 0.87
N SER A 70 1.59 -5.05 0.90
CA SER A 70 2.19 -5.64 -0.29
C SER A 70 1.85 -7.11 -0.43
N SER A 71 1.62 -7.51 -1.67
CA SER A 71 1.42 -8.90 -2.09
C SER A 71 2.35 -9.21 -3.26
N GLY A 72 3.03 -10.36 -3.23
CA GLY A 72 3.96 -10.75 -4.30
C GLY A 72 5.09 -9.74 -4.58
N GLY A 73 5.53 -8.99 -3.57
CA GLY A 73 6.60 -7.99 -3.70
C GLY A 73 6.17 -6.64 -4.30
N SER A 74 4.89 -6.48 -4.67
CA SER A 74 4.34 -5.22 -5.17
C SER A 74 3.36 -4.62 -4.16
N LEU A 75 3.20 -3.30 -4.17
CA LEU A 75 2.14 -2.64 -3.39
C LEU A 75 0.78 -3.08 -3.90
N SER A 76 -0.15 -3.28 -2.97
CA SER A 76 -1.55 -3.61 -3.21
C SER A 76 -2.49 -2.52 -2.67
N TYR A 77 -2.13 -1.92 -1.54
CA TYR A 77 -2.95 -0.93 -0.88
C TYR A 77 -2.08 0.02 -0.03
N VAL A 78 -2.43 1.30 -0.03
CA VAL A 78 -1.76 2.34 0.76
C VAL A 78 -2.81 3.21 1.44
N ILE A 79 -2.57 3.52 2.70
CA ILE A 79 -3.27 4.56 3.47
C ILE A 79 -2.26 5.65 3.78
N ALA A 80 -2.55 6.87 3.39
CA ALA A 80 -1.78 8.06 3.77
C ALA A 80 -2.69 8.97 4.60
N GLN A 81 -2.25 9.34 5.79
CA GLN A 81 -2.94 10.22 6.72
C GLN A 81 -2.08 11.46 6.96
N ASN A 82 -2.65 12.63 6.75
CA ASN A 82 -2.00 13.91 7.01
C ASN A 82 -3.06 14.94 7.47
N GLU A 83 -2.64 16.19 7.66
CA GLU A 83 -3.53 17.29 8.08
C GLU A 83 -4.71 17.55 7.12
N LYS A 84 -4.59 17.17 5.84
CA LYS A 84 -5.64 17.31 4.82
C LYS A 84 -6.64 16.14 4.81
N GLY A 85 -6.41 15.12 5.62
CA GLY A 85 -7.26 13.95 5.75
C GLY A 85 -6.58 12.65 5.33
N THR A 86 -7.41 11.65 5.03
CA THR A 86 -6.95 10.31 4.63
C THR A 86 -7.08 10.14 3.12
N THR A 87 -6.02 9.66 2.48
CA THR A 87 -6.02 9.17 1.10
C THR A 87 -5.72 7.69 1.08
N LYS A 88 -6.56 6.94 0.38
CA LYS A 88 -6.44 5.50 0.16
C LYS A 88 -6.10 5.26 -1.30
N VAL A 89 -5.06 4.48 -1.58
CA VAL A 89 -4.63 4.17 -2.94
C VAL A 89 -4.58 2.66 -3.12
N PHE A 90 -5.24 2.19 -4.17
CA PHE A 90 -5.41 0.78 -4.48
C PHE A 90 -4.59 0.43 -5.73
N TYR A 91 -3.89 -0.70 -5.67
CA TYR A 91 -3.06 -1.21 -6.75
C TYR A 91 -3.46 -2.64 -7.12
N LYS A 92 -3.51 -2.94 -8.42
CA LYS A 92 -3.67 -4.30 -8.96
C LYS A 92 -2.47 -4.62 -9.84
N GLY A 93 -1.74 -5.69 -9.50
CA GLY A 93 -0.50 -6.05 -10.21
C GLY A 93 0.55 -4.94 -10.23
N GLY A 94 0.62 -4.13 -9.16
CA GLY A 94 1.53 -2.99 -9.05
C GLY A 94 1.13 -1.75 -9.86
N LYS A 95 0.00 -1.76 -10.57
CA LYS A 95 -0.55 -0.61 -11.30
C LYS A 95 -1.66 0.07 -10.50
N LEU A 96 -1.80 1.38 -10.66
CA LEU A 96 -2.89 2.14 -10.04
C LEU A 96 -4.23 1.58 -10.49
N TYR A 97 -5.07 1.21 -9.54
CA TYR A 97 -6.44 0.77 -9.77
C TYR A 97 -7.46 1.83 -9.33
N GLY A 98 -7.21 2.47 -8.18
CA GLY A 98 -8.13 3.47 -7.68
C GLY A 98 -7.55 4.34 -6.58
N VAL A 99 -8.19 5.49 -6.38
CA VAL A 99 -7.92 6.40 -5.26
C VAL A 99 -9.22 6.75 -4.58
N GLN A 100 -9.22 6.78 -3.26
CA GLN A 100 -10.30 7.35 -2.45
C GLN A 100 -9.69 8.45 -1.56
N ASP A 101 -10.23 9.66 -1.67
CA ASP A 101 -9.82 10.84 -0.91
C ASP A 101 -11.06 11.56 -0.34
N ALA A 102 -10.89 12.78 0.18
CA ALA A 102 -11.98 13.56 0.74
C ALA A 102 -13.04 13.97 -0.29
N ASP A 103 -12.66 14.08 -1.57
CA ASP A 103 -13.57 14.50 -2.65
C ASP A 103 -14.41 13.32 -3.15
N GLY A 104 -13.89 12.09 -3.05
CA GLY A 104 -14.63 10.88 -3.36
C GLY A 104 -13.76 9.73 -3.84
N SER A 105 -14.28 8.94 -4.77
CA SER A 105 -13.67 7.68 -5.22
C SER A 105 -13.47 7.67 -6.73
N TYR A 106 -12.28 7.26 -7.16
CA TYR A 106 -11.81 7.36 -8.54
C TYR A 106 -11.24 6.03 -9.00
N GLU A 107 -11.73 5.51 -10.13
CA GLU A 107 -11.27 4.26 -10.74
C GLU A 107 -10.45 4.53 -12.01
N PHE A 108 -9.36 3.78 -12.16
CA PHE A 108 -8.47 3.85 -13.31
C PHE A 108 -8.50 2.52 -14.07
N ASP A 109 -8.46 2.60 -15.40
CA ASP A 109 -8.24 1.43 -16.23
C ASP A 109 -6.76 0.99 -16.22
N SER A 110 -6.46 -0.11 -16.91
CA SER A 110 -5.10 -0.67 -16.99
C SER A 110 -4.08 0.22 -17.73
N ALA A 111 -4.55 1.22 -18.48
CA ALA A 111 -3.74 2.23 -19.16
C ALA A 111 -3.54 3.49 -18.30
N GLY A 112 -4.18 3.57 -17.13
CA GLY A 112 -4.10 4.70 -16.21
C GLY A 112 -5.07 5.84 -16.56
N LYS A 113 -6.10 5.58 -17.37
CA LYS A 113 -7.15 6.55 -17.65
C LYS A 113 -8.22 6.50 -16.56
N LEU A 114 -8.67 7.67 -16.10
CA LEU A 114 -9.80 7.80 -15.19
C LEU A 114 -11.08 7.36 -15.91
N ILE A 115 -11.75 6.32 -15.40
CA ILE A 115 -12.96 5.74 -16.00
C ILE A 115 -14.20 5.87 -15.13
N THR A 116 -14.04 6.16 -13.83
CA THR A 116 -15.17 6.41 -12.92
C THR A 116 -14.74 7.42 -11.87
N ALA A 117 -15.62 8.38 -11.58
CA ALA A 117 -15.47 9.35 -10.51
C ALA A 117 -16.79 9.43 -9.74
N LEU A 118 -16.74 9.17 -8.45
CA LEU A 118 -17.85 9.30 -7.52
C LEU A 118 -17.51 10.38 -6.50
N ASN A 119 -18.51 11.15 -6.08
CA ASN A 119 -18.38 12.07 -4.96
C ASN A 119 -18.30 11.32 -3.62
N SER A 120 -18.09 12.05 -2.52
CA SER A 120 -18.00 11.50 -1.16
C SER A 120 -19.24 10.72 -0.69
N ASN A 121 -20.41 10.96 -1.28
CA ASN A 121 -21.65 10.24 -0.99
C ASN A 121 -21.87 9.02 -1.92
N GLY A 122 -20.91 8.71 -2.80
CA GLY A 122 -21.00 7.63 -3.78
C GLY A 122 -21.83 7.97 -5.02
N GLY A 123 -22.30 9.21 -5.17
CA GLY A 123 -22.99 9.64 -6.39
C GLY A 123 -22.01 9.94 -7.52
N GLU A 124 -22.42 9.73 -8.77
CA GLU A 124 -21.60 10.05 -9.95
C GLU A 124 -21.15 11.52 -9.94
N LEU A 125 -19.84 11.74 -10.12
CA LEU A 125 -19.24 13.06 -10.23
C LEU A 125 -18.99 13.39 -11.70
N LYS A 126 -19.86 14.20 -12.30
CA LYS A 126 -19.69 14.67 -13.68
C LYS A 126 -18.63 15.76 -13.76
N LEU A 127 -17.46 15.39 -14.26
CA LEU A 127 -16.35 16.32 -14.50
C LEU A 127 -16.35 16.75 -15.98
N SER A 128 -16.01 18.02 -16.24
CA SER A 128 -15.64 18.44 -17.61
C SER A 128 -14.39 17.67 -18.07
N ALA A 129 -14.15 17.60 -19.38
CA ALA A 129 -12.96 16.91 -19.91
C ALA A 129 -11.66 17.46 -19.32
N GLU A 130 -11.56 18.79 -19.18
CA GLU A 130 -10.42 19.47 -18.57
C GLU A 130 -10.27 19.13 -17.07
N ALA A 131 -11.37 19.16 -16.32
CA ALA A 131 -11.35 18.82 -14.89
C ALA A 131 -10.98 17.34 -14.67
N ALA A 132 -11.51 16.43 -15.50
CA ALA A 132 -11.17 15.01 -15.46
C ALA A 132 -9.68 14.78 -15.77
N ALA A 133 -9.13 15.44 -16.79
CA ALA A 133 -7.71 15.33 -17.13
C ALA A 133 -6.80 15.86 -16.00
N LYS A 134 -7.17 16.99 -15.40
CA LYS A 134 -6.45 17.55 -14.25
C LYS A 134 -6.48 16.59 -13.05
N LYS A 135 -7.68 16.11 -12.66
CA LYS A 135 -7.85 15.18 -11.53
C LYS A 135 -7.10 13.86 -11.78
N GLN A 136 -7.16 13.30 -12.99
CA GLN A 136 -6.38 12.13 -13.39
C GLN A 136 -4.88 12.34 -13.18
N SER A 137 -4.34 13.47 -13.64
CA SER A 137 -2.92 13.81 -13.51
C SER A 137 -2.49 13.92 -12.05
N GLU A 138 -3.27 14.65 -11.24
CA GLU A 138 -3.01 14.85 -9.81
C GLU A 138 -3.02 13.54 -9.02
N LEU A 139 -4.06 12.73 -9.21
CA LEU A 139 -4.21 11.43 -8.53
C LEU A 139 -3.11 10.45 -8.96
N SER A 140 -2.79 10.40 -10.26
CA SER A 140 -1.73 9.54 -10.77
C SER A 140 -0.35 9.95 -10.25
N ALA A 141 -0.07 11.25 -10.18
CA ALA A 141 1.17 11.77 -9.63
C ALA A 141 1.29 11.48 -8.12
N GLY A 142 0.20 11.68 -7.37
CA GLY A 142 0.13 11.36 -5.94
C GLY A 142 0.35 9.87 -5.66
N ALA A 143 -0.35 8.99 -6.39
CA ALA A 143 -0.17 7.55 -6.31
C ALA A 143 1.27 7.14 -6.65
N LYS A 144 1.84 7.67 -7.73
CA LYS A 144 3.24 7.39 -8.13
C LYS A 144 4.24 7.82 -7.05
N LYS A 145 4.02 8.99 -6.43
CA LYS A 145 4.85 9.46 -5.31
C LYS A 145 4.78 8.50 -4.12
N LEU A 146 3.57 8.08 -3.72
CA LEU A 146 3.38 7.11 -2.65
C LEU A 146 4.01 5.76 -2.99
N ALA A 147 3.87 5.28 -4.22
CA ALA A 147 4.50 4.04 -4.67
C ALA A 147 6.03 4.10 -4.60
N ALA A 148 6.63 5.22 -5.03
CA ALA A 148 8.07 5.44 -4.93
C ALA A 148 8.55 5.50 -3.49
N MET A 149 7.76 6.09 -2.59
CA MET A 149 8.08 6.27 -1.18
C MET A 149 7.95 4.96 -0.36
N LEU A 150 6.94 4.16 -0.66
CA LEU A 150 6.51 3.02 0.18
C LEU A 150 6.87 1.65 -0.41
N GLY A 151 7.20 1.60 -1.70
CA GLY A 151 7.61 0.37 -2.39
C GLY A 151 8.98 -0.14 -1.94
N SER A 152 9.39 -1.28 -2.49
CA SER A 152 10.73 -1.83 -2.23
C SER A 152 11.82 -0.97 -2.87
N ASN A 153 12.88 -0.70 -2.12
CA ASN A 153 14.09 -0.02 -2.61
C ASN A 153 15.20 -1.01 -2.97
N SER A 154 16.36 -0.50 -3.37
CA SER A 154 17.53 -1.34 -3.71
C SER A 154 18.00 -2.17 -2.52
N ALA A 155 18.03 -1.58 -1.32
CA ALA A 155 18.45 -2.26 -0.10
C ALA A 155 17.54 -3.45 0.25
N ASP A 156 16.22 -3.28 0.12
CA ASP A 156 15.23 -4.35 0.33
C ASP A 156 15.47 -5.54 -0.63
N ARG A 157 16.00 -5.29 -1.84
CA ARG A 157 16.26 -6.34 -2.85
C ARG A 157 17.62 -7.00 -2.71
N SER A 158 18.63 -6.28 -2.21
CA SER A 158 20.00 -6.78 -2.07
C SER A 158 20.32 -7.32 -0.68
N VAL A 159 19.38 -7.26 0.26
CA VAL A 159 19.60 -7.60 1.66
C VAL A 159 20.16 -9.01 1.89
N GLY A 160 19.74 -9.99 1.07
CA GLY A 160 20.24 -11.37 1.14
C GLY A 160 21.68 -11.56 0.68
N SER A 161 22.27 -10.59 -0.06
CA SER A 161 23.68 -10.64 -0.48
C SER A 161 24.63 -9.95 0.50
N ILE A 162 24.10 -9.27 1.53
CA ILE A 162 24.89 -8.55 2.53
C ILE A 162 25.44 -9.54 3.56
N ARG A 163 26.77 -9.69 3.58
CA ARG A 163 27.51 -10.58 4.50
C ARG A 163 28.07 -9.85 5.73
N THR A 164 27.48 -8.72 6.12
CA THR A 164 27.91 -7.93 7.28
C THR A 164 27.18 -8.38 8.57
N GLY A 165 27.67 -7.93 9.73
CA GLY A 165 27.00 -8.16 11.01
C GLY A 165 25.56 -7.65 11.02
N GLY A 166 24.70 -8.24 11.86
CA GLY A 166 23.26 -7.91 11.90
C GLY A 166 22.98 -6.45 12.23
N ASP A 167 23.84 -5.81 13.01
CA ASP A 167 23.84 -4.38 13.30
C ASP A 167 24.14 -3.52 12.06
N ALA A 168 25.15 -3.89 11.28
CA ALA A 168 25.50 -3.24 10.02
C ALA A 168 24.37 -3.37 8.98
N LYS A 169 23.74 -4.55 8.92
CA LYS A 169 22.57 -4.81 8.07
C LYS A 169 21.37 -3.95 8.47
N LEU A 170 21.06 -3.87 9.77
CA LEU A 170 20.02 -2.98 10.31
C LEU A 170 20.28 -1.53 9.93
N ASN A 171 21.50 -1.04 10.14
CA ASN A 171 21.88 0.32 9.79
C ASN A 171 21.67 0.61 8.29
N TYR A 172 22.11 -0.31 7.42
CA TYR A 172 21.96 -0.15 5.98
C TYR A 172 20.50 -0.05 5.54
N LEU A 173 19.65 -0.97 6.02
CA LEU A 173 18.22 -0.99 5.69
C LEU A 173 17.51 0.28 6.18
N CYS A 174 17.77 0.69 7.42
CA CYS A 174 17.18 1.90 7.99
C CYS A 174 17.57 3.16 7.21
N ILE A 175 18.86 3.34 6.90
CA ILE A 175 19.32 4.52 6.15
C ILE A 175 18.72 4.56 4.75
N ALA A 176 18.70 3.43 4.03
CA ALA A 176 18.10 3.36 2.71
C ALA A 176 16.59 3.67 2.75
N LYS A 177 15.88 3.21 3.78
CA LYS A 177 14.45 3.51 3.93
C LYS A 177 14.19 4.97 4.28
N ILE A 178 15.02 5.60 5.12
CA ILE A 178 14.92 7.05 5.40
C ILE A 178 15.11 7.87 4.13
N GLN A 179 16.13 7.55 3.33
CA GLN A 179 16.38 8.24 2.06
C GLN A 179 15.17 8.17 1.13
N GLN A 180 14.52 7.01 1.08
CA GLN A 180 13.32 6.80 0.29
C GLN A 180 12.09 7.54 0.85
N VAL A 181 11.78 7.35 2.14
CA VAL A 181 10.56 7.91 2.78
C VAL A 181 10.64 9.42 2.89
N ALA A 182 11.76 9.95 3.36
CA ALA A 182 11.97 11.40 3.49
C ALA A 182 12.42 12.06 2.17
N SER A 183 12.51 11.30 1.07
CA SER A 183 12.96 11.78 -0.24
C SER A 183 14.27 12.59 -0.16
N THR A 184 15.24 12.10 0.60
CA THR A 184 16.53 12.76 0.84
C THR A 184 17.69 11.92 0.33
N LYS A 185 18.74 12.59 -0.15
CA LYS A 185 19.98 11.92 -0.58
C LYS A 185 20.94 11.66 0.58
N ARG A 186 20.92 12.50 1.63
CA ARG A 186 21.95 12.50 2.68
C ARG A 186 21.31 12.36 4.05
N VAL A 187 21.71 11.30 4.75
CA VAL A 187 21.34 11.03 6.15
C VAL A 187 22.63 11.05 6.95
N PHE A 188 22.76 12.02 7.85
CA PHE A 188 23.87 12.08 8.80
C PHE A 188 23.39 11.58 10.15
N ARG A 189 24.17 10.74 10.82
CA ARG A 189 23.87 10.26 12.17
C ARG A 189 24.75 11.00 13.17
N SER A 190 24.20 11.32 14.34
CA SER A 190 25.05 11.71 15.47
C SER A 190 25.85 10.51 15.98
N SER A 191 27.00 10.77 16.60
CA SER A 191 27.98 9.77 17.05
C SER A 191 27.50 8.87 18.19
N ALA A 192 26.44 9.26 18.92
CA ALA A 192 25.91 8.52 20.06
C ALA A 192 25.00 7.32 19.68
N ASN A 193 24.73 7.12 18.39
CA ASN A 193 23.75 6.13 17.93
C ASN A 193 24.38 4.74 17.75
N LYS A 194 24.33 3.88 18.77
CA LYS A 194 24.65 2.45 18.61
C LYS A 194 23.37 1.62 18.50
N ALA A 195 23.31 0.79 17.45
CA ALA A 195 22.35 -0.30 17.40
C ALA A 195 22.75 -1.31 18.48
N ASN A 196 22.01 -1.38 19.58
CA ASN A 196 22.20 -2.43 20.60
C ASN A 196 21.37 -3.68 20.26
N SER A 197 20.93 -3.80 19.00
CA SER A 197 19.99 -4.81 18.50
C SER A 197 20.21 -5.03 17.01
N THR A 198 19.73 -6.17 16.49
CA THR A 198 19.68 -6.49 15.05
C THR A 198 18.33 -6.17 14.41
N SER A 199 17.33 -5.76 15.20
CA SER A 199 15.95 -5.54 14.73
C SER A 199 15.40 -4.14 14.95
N ARG A 200 16.01 -3.32 15.83
CA ARG A 200 15.56 -1.95 16.10
C ARG A 200 16.72 -0.99 16.26
N LEU A 201 16.64 0.16 15.60
CA LEU A 201 17.60 1.26 15.68
C LEU A 201 16.86 2.55 16.01
N THR A 202 17.20 3.13 17.16
CA THR A 202 16.81 4.50 17.53
C THR A 202 18.02 5.43 17.36
N ALA A 203 17.82 6.60 16.75
CA ALA A 203 18.91 7.51 16.50
C ALA A 203 18.49 8.97 16.35
N ASP A 204 19.40 9.89 16.67
CA ASP A 204 19.32 11.24 16.16
C ASP A 204 19.93 11.31 14.76
N VAL A 205 19.11 11.74 13.80
CA VAL A 205 19.52 11.88 12.40
C VAL A 205 19.35 13.32 11.93
N ARG A 206 20.23 13.72 11.03
CA ARG A 206 20.18 15.01 10.34
C ARG A 206 19.98 14.77 8.86
N LEU A 207 18.87 15.26 8.34
CA LEU A 207 18.48 15.16 6.93
C LEU A 207 18.77 16.50 6.25
N ASN A 208 19.22 16.46 5.00
CA ASN A 208 19.50 17.66 4.18
C ASN A 208 20.41 18.71 4.86
N GLY A 209 21.28 18.29 5.79
CA GLY A 209 22.31 19.12 6.40
C GLY A 209 21.89 19.97 7.60
N ASN A 210 20.63 20.40 7.72
CA ASN A 210 20.18 21.28 8.81
C ASN A 210 18.86 20.86 9.49
N GLN A 211 18.21 19.78 9.06
CA GLN A 211 16.96 19.31 9.64
C GLN A 211 17.24 18.14 10.59
N TYR A 212 16.96 18.30 11.87
CA TYR A 212 17.22 17.28 12.90
C TYR A 212 15.96 16.50 13.23
N TYR A 213 16.09 15.19 13.36
CA TYR A 213 15.00 14.27 13.65
C TYR A 213 15.40 13.25 14.71
N ASN A 214 14.44 12.90 15.57
CA ASN A 214 14.44 11.63 16.27
C ASN A 214 13.96 10.54 15.31
N MET A 215 14.72 9.45 15.20
CA MET A 215 14.43 8.31 14.36
C MET A 215 14.20 7.06 15.22
N ASP A 216 13.16 6.29 14.88
CA ASP A 216 12.96 4.91 15.34
C ASP A 216 12.68 4.02 14.13
N CYS A 217 13.55 3.04 13.89
CA CYS A 217 13.47 2.14 12.74
C CYS A 217 13.45 0.69 13.22
N GLN A 218 12.50 -0.11 12.73
CA GLN A 218 12.31 -1.50 13.12
C GLN A 218 12.20 -2.40 11.89
N LEU A 219 12.86 -3.55 11.97
CA LEU A 219 12.80 -4.59 10.94
C LEU A 219 11.78 -5.66 11.30
N GLN A 220 11.18 -6.24 10.27
CA GLN A 220 10.52 -7.53 10.33
C GLN A 220 11.16 -8.42 9.26
N GLY A 221 11.89 -9.45 9.71
CA GLY A 221 12.77 -10.20 8.82
C GLY A 221 13.83 -9.29 8.19
N GLU A 222 13.85 -9.22 6.87
CA GLU A 222 14.87 -8.49 6.11
C GLU A 222 14.40 -7.13 5.56
N ARG A 223 13.28 -6.60 6.05
CA ARG A 223 12.71 -5.33 5.58
C ARG A 223 12.31 -4.42 6.74
N VAL A 224 12.41 -3.11 6.52
CA VAL A 224 11.93 -2.10 7.47
C VAL A 224 10.40 -2.12 7.53
N ALA A 225 9.89 -2.62 8.66
CA ALA A 225 8.46 -2.73 8.99
C ALA A 225 7.91 -1.44 9.58
N SER A 226 8.72 -0.74 10.38
CA SER A 226 8.35 0.54 10.97
C SER A 226 9.48 1.55 10.83
N LEU A 227 9.14 2.79 10.50
CA LEU A 227 10.07 3.92 10.52
C LEU A 227 9.33 5.17 10.99
N THR A 228 9.76 5.77 12.08
CA THR A 228 9.29 7.07 12.54
C THR A 228 10.42 8.08 12.45
N LEU A 229 10.13 9.25 11.88
CA LEU A 229 11.01 10.41 11.81
C LEU A 229 10.26 11.63 12.37
N THR A 230 10.59 12.04 13.58
CA THR A 230 9.96 13.19 14.24
C THR A 230 10.95 14.34 14.31
N LYS A 231 10.64 15.46 13.66
CA LYS A 231 11.49 16.66 13.69
C LYS A 231 11.70 17.14 15.13
N LYS A 232 12.94 17.53 15.45
CA LYS A 232 13.31 18.17 16.72
C LYS A 232 13.00 19.66 16.70
#